data_AF-A0A449GDJ9-F1
#
_entry.id   AF-A0A449GDJ9-F1
#
_cell.length_a   1.000
_cell.length_b   1.000
_cell.length_c   1.000
_cell.angle_alpha   90.00
_cell.angle_beta   90.00
_cell.angle_gamma   90.00
#
_symmetry.space_group_name_H-M   'P 1'
#
loop_
_entity.id
_entity.type
_entity.pdbx_description
1 polymer ?
#
loop_
_entity_poly.entity_id
_entity_poly.type
_entity_poly.pdbx_seq_one_letter_code
_entity_poly.pdbx_strand_id
1 'polypeptide(L)'
;MSEDGVSAIRRLARPRPVLVDPKRVWLLPERPGKQRPSLGVSSNSLDPRFQEPWVPATQFGWVRLHLGHYVAWYAEVAVDYRTRNKLTETTLRHWVPWDAVRLPERR
;
A
#
# COMPACT_ATOMS: atom_id res chain seq x y z
N MET A 1 15.96 -30.05 -5.13
CA MET A 1 15.97 -28.85 -4.29
C MET A 1 14.57 -28.73 -3.73
N SER A 2 14.37 -28.90 -2.42
CA SER A 2 13.04 -28.72 -1.83
C SER A 2 12.61 -27.26 -2.00
N GLU A 3 11.38 -27.02 -2.44
CA GLU A 3 10.80 -25.69 -2.67
C GLU A 3 10.56 -24.90 -1.35
N ASP A 4 10.99 -25.44 -0.22
CA ASP A 4 10.60 -25.08 1.15
C ASP A 4 11.36 -23.89 1.74
N GLY A 5 12.02 -23.05 0.94
CA GLY A 5 12.78 -21.91 1.47
C GLY A 5 12.96 -20.71 0.54
N VAL A 6 12.28 -20.68 -0.61
CA VAL A 6 12.55 -19.65 -1.62
C VAL A 6 11.47 -18.58 -1.67
N SER A 7 11.89 -17.34 -1.44
CA SER A 7 11.10 -16.13 -1.68
C SER A 7 10.90 -15.92 -3.19
N ALA A 8 9.67 -15.63 -3.61
CA ALA A 8 9.32 -15.53 -5.02
C ALA A 8 8.35 -14.38 -5.29
N ILE A 9 8.54 -13.69 -6.41
CA ILE A 9 7.62 -12.69 -6.93
C ILE A 9 6.79 -13.32 -8.05
N ARG A 10 5.47 -13.17 -7.97
CA ARG A 10 4.51 -13.61 -8.98
C ARG A 10 3.74 -12.40 -9.52
N ARG A 11 4.00 -12.04 -10.78
CA ARG A 11 3.26 -10.99 -11.48
C ARG A 11 1.87 -11.49 -11.90
N LEU A 12 0.88 -10.61 -11.85
CA LEU A 12 -0.41 -10.88 -12.47
C LEU A 12 -0.27 -10.76 -13.99
N ALA A 13 -1.03 -11.55 -14.75
CA ALA A 13 -1.05 -11.46 -16.21
C ALA A 13 -1.49 -10.07 -16.69
N ARG A 14 -2.39 -9.42 -15.95
CA ARG A 14 -2.78 -8.01 -16.12
C ARG A 14 -2.97 -7.37 -14.74
N PRO A 15 -2.56 -6.11 -14.56
CA PRO A 15 -2.92 -5.37 -13.35
C PRO A 15 -4.44 -5.32 -13.21
N ARG A 16 -4.94 -5.41 -11.97
CA ARG A 16 -6.38 -5.49 -11.71
C ARG A 16 -6.81 -4.50 -10.62
N PRO A 17 -8.05 -3.98 -10.68
CA PRO A 17 -8.59 -3.14 -9.63
C PRO A 17 -8.79 -3.97 -8.35
N VAL A 18 -8.38 -3.39 -7.22
CA VAL A 18 -8.56 -3.93 -5.88
C VAL A 18 -8.94 -2.79 -4.92
N LEU A 19 -9.33 -3.16 -3.71
CA LEU A 19 -9.48 -2.25 -2.59
C LEU A 19 -8.44 -2.61 -1.53
N VAL A 20 -7.83 -1.60 -0.91
CA VAL A 20 -6.80 -1.80 0.12
C VAL A 20 -7.14 -1.08 1.42
N ASP A 21 -6.76 -1.66 2.56
CA ASP A 21 -6.88 -1.00 3.87
C ASP A 21 -5.83 0.12 3.96
N PRO A 22 -6.22 1.40 4.01
CA PRO A 22 -5.27 2.51 4.05
C PRO A 22 -4.35 2.48 5.28
N LYS A 23 -4.79 1.89 6.41
CA LYS A 23 -4.00 1.79 7.64
C LYS A 23 -2.87 0.76 7.53
N ARG A 24 -2.98 -0.20 6.60
CA ARG A 24 -1.96 -1.21 6.31
C ARG A 24 -1.00 -0.78 5.20
N VAL A 25 -1.32 0.27 4.45
CA VAL A 25 -0.48 0.81 3.38
C VAL A 25 0.61 1.75 3.93
N TRP A 26 0.24 2.58 4.90
CA TRP A 26 1.14 3.55 5.51
C TRP A 26 1.87 2.95 6.70
N LEU A 27 3.14 2.60 6.52
CA LEU A 27 4.08 2.58 7.63
C LEU A 27 4.33 4.05 7.99
N LEU A 28 3.96 4.46 9.20
CA LEU A 28 4.21 5.81 9.69
C LEU A 28 5.63 5.83 10.29
N PRO A 29 6.68 6.23 9.54
CA PRO A 29 7.99 6.40 10.17
C PRO A 29 7.87 7.47 11.26
N GLU A 30 8.70 7.33 12.30
CA GLU A 30 8.84 8.38 13.29
C GLU A 30 9.20 9.70 12.58
N ARG A 31 8.52 10.79 12.97
CA ARG A 31 8.78 12.10 12.37
C ARG A 31 10.23 12.52 12.66
N PRO A 32 10.96 13.06 11.67
CA PRO A 32 12.24 13.72 11.95
C PRO A 32 11.98 14.98 12.78
N GLY A 33 12.14 14.87 14.10
CA GLY A 33 12.07 15.97 15.05
C GLY A 33 10.67 16.31 15.59
N LYS A 34 10.65 17.16 16.61
CA LYS A 34 9.43 17.61 17.32
C LYS A 34 8.76 18.84 16.70
N GLN A 35 9.33 19.41 15.64
CA GLN A 35 8.87 20.67 15.09
C GLN A 35 7.53 20.49 14.35
N ARG A 36 6.55 21.36 14.65
CA ARG A 36 5.29 21.36 13.92
C ARG A 36 5.55 21.85 12.48
N PRO A 37 5.04 21.14 11.45
CA PRO A 37 5.17 21.60 10.08
C PRO A 37 4.46 22.95 9.90
N SER A 38 4.99 23.79 9.00
CA SER A 38 4.32 25.03 8.62
C SER A 38 2.97 24.75 7.95
N LEU A 39 2.08 25.76 7.91
CA LEU A 39 0.77 25.61 7.28
C LEU A 39 0.88 25.16 5.81
N GLY A 40 1.82 25.72 5.05
CA GLY A 40 2.06 25.36 3.65
C GLY A 40 2.51 23.90 3.47
N VAL A 41 3.35 23.39 4.37
CA VAL A 41 3.77 21.97 4.37
C VAL A 41 2.60 21.07 4.75
N SER A 42 1.81 21.45 5.75
CA SER A 42 0.62 20.71 6.17
C SER A 42 -0.43 20.63 5.06
N SER A 43 -0.67 21.73 4.33
CA SER A 43 -1.63 21.75 3.21
C SER A 43 -1.19 20.91 2.01
N ASN A 44 0.12 20.81 1.78
CA ASN A 44 0.73 20.00 0.71
C ASN A 44 1.06 18.57 1.14
N SER A 45 0.70 18.16 2.36
CA SER A 45 0.87 16.77 2.78
C SER A 45 -0.13 15.87 2.07
N LEU A 46 0.27 14.63 1.74
CA LEU A 46 -0.63 13.63 1.18
C LEU A 46 -1.72 13.27 2.20
N ASP A 47 -2.96 13.10 1.73
CA ASP A 47 -4.06 12.56 2.50
C ASP A 47 -4.02 11.01 2.44
N PRO A 48 -3.70 10.33 3.56
CA PRO A 48 -3.64 8.88 3.59
C PRO A 48 -5.03 8.22 3.60
N ARG A 49 -6.12 8.98 3.75
CA ARG A 49 -7.51 8.51 3.78
C ARG A 49 -7.82 7.49 4.89
N PHE A 50 -7.26 7.68 6.09
CA PHE A 50 -7.45 6.75 7.23
C PHE A 50 -8.89 6.66 7.75
N GLN A 51 -9.75 7.62 7.39
CA GLN A 51 -11.19 7.60 7.66
C GLN A 51 -11.95 6.60 6.78
N GLU A 52 -11.42 6.27 5.61
CA GLU A 52 -12.04 5.31 4.70
C GLU A 52 -11.76 3.88 5.18
N PRO A 53 -12.75 2.98 5.14
CA PRO A 53 -12.49 1.57 5.50
C PRO A 53 -11.63 0.89 4.43
N TRP A 54 -11.75 1.33 3.17
CA TRP A 54 -11.08 0.75 2.02
C TRP A 54 -10.87 1.81 0.95
N VAL A 55 -9.71 1.81 0.31
CA VAL A 55 -9.38 2.75 -0.78
C VAL A 55 -9.13 2.01 -2.10
N PRO A 56 -9.53 2.59 -3.25
CA PRO A 56 -9.22 2.03 -4.56
C PRO A 56 -7.71 1.94 -4.81
N ALA A 57 -7.30 0.85 -5.44
CA ALA A 57 -5.92 0.60 -5.82
C ALA A 57 -5.84 -0.32 -7.04
N THR A 58 -4.66 -0.39 -7.65
CA THR A 58 -4.36 -1.35 -8.74
C THR A 58 -3.32 -2.35 -8.25
N GLN A 59 -3.65 -3.64 -8.28
CA GLN A 59 -2.72 -4.71 -7.94
C GLN A 59 -1.92 -5.17 -9.15
N PHE A 60 -0.61 -5.34 -9.00
CA PHE A 60 0.30 -5.79 -10.06
C PHE A 60 0.82 -7.22 -9.85
N GLY A 61 0.85 -7.69 -8.61
CA GLY A 61 1.48 -8.97 -8.29
C GLY A 61 1.41 -9.32 -6.82
N TRP A 62 2.06 -10.44 -6.53
CA TRP A 62 2.27 -11.00 -5.22
C TRP A 62 3.76 -11.23 -5.00
N VAL A 63 4.19 -11.15 -3.76
CA VAL A 63 5.47 -11.70 -3.31
C VAL A 63 5.20 -12.64 -2.15
N ARG A 64 5.82 -13.82 -2.20
CA ARG A 64 5.94 -14.75 -1.10
C ARG A 64 7.33 -14.56 -0.52
N LEU A 65 7.41 -14.17 0.75
CA LEU A 65 8.68 -14.03 1.48
C LEU A 65 8.81 -15.16 2.48
N HIS A 66 9.95 -15.85 2.43
CA HIS A 66 10.37 -16.80 3.45
C HIS A 66 11.29 -16.08 4.44
N LEU A 67 10.88 -16.03 5.70
CA LEU A 67 11.60 -15.38 6.82
C LEU A 67 11.86 -16.44 7.89
N GLY A 68 12.86 -17.29 7.65
CA GLY A 68 13.09 -18.48 8.48
C GLY A 68 11.95 -19.49 8.32
N HIS A 69 11.26 -19.82 9.41
CA HIS A 69 10.08 -20.70 9.40
C HIS A 69 8.77 -19.97 9.07
N TYR A 70 8.81 -18.65 8.92
CA TYR A 70 7.63 -17.85 8.66
C TYR A 70 7.48 -17.53 7.16
N VAL A 71 6.29 -17.78 6.62
CA VAL A 71 5.96 -17.44 5.23
C VAL A 71 4.96 -16.29 5.22
N ALA A 72 5.35 -15.18 4.59
CA ALA A 72 4.51 -13.99 4.47
C ALA A 72 4.15 -13.71 3.01
N TRP A 73 2.90 -13.30 2.78
CA TRP A 73 2.43 -12.87 1.47
C TRP A 73 2.15 -11.37 1.46
N TYR A 74 2.66 -10.69 0.44
CA TYR A 74 2.38 -9.28 0.19
C TYR A 74 1.91 -9.07 -1.25
N ALA A 75 1.00 -8.13 -1.43
CA ALA A 75 0.58 -7.65 -2.74
C ALA A 75 1.35 -6.38 -3.12
N GLU A 76 1.78 -6.28 -4.37
CA GLU A 76 2.20 -4.99 -4.93
C GLU A 76 0.97 -4.25 -5.42
N VAL A 77 0.71 -3.07 -4.86
CA VAL A 77 -0.43 -2.23 -5.18
C VAL A 77 0.03 -0.81 -5.50
N ALA A 78 -0.63 -0.16 -6.45
CA ALA A 78 -0.52 1.29 -6.65
C ALA A 78 -1.79 1.97 -6.12
N VAL A 79 -1.58 3.05 -5.37
CA VAL A 79 -2.65 3.86 -4.77
C VAL A 79 -2.44 5.30 -5.21
N ASP A 80 -3.52 5.92 -5.69
CA ASP A 80 -3.51 7.35 -6.02
C ASP A 80 -3.82 8.16 -4.77
N TYR A 81 -2.95 9.13 -4.48
CA TYR A 81 -3.06 10.04 -3.35
C TYR A 81 -3.20 11.46 -3.84
N ARG A 82 -3.89 12.27 -3.04
CA ARG A 82 -3.96 13.71 -3.23
C ARG A 82 -3.40 14.42 -2.03
N THR A 83 -2.84 15.59 -2.25
CA THR A 83 -2.52 16.51 -1.15
C THR A 83 -3.79 16.97 -0.46
N ARG A 84 -3.70 17.38 0.82
CA ARG A 84 -4.86 17.84 1.60
C ARG A 84 -5.56 19.05 0.98
N ASN A 85 -4.81 19.93 0.32
CA ASN A 85 -5.37 21.04 -0.47
C ASN A 85 -5.97 20.61 -1.83
N LYS A 86 -5.87 19.33 -2.19
CA LYS A 86 -6.39 18.72 -3.43
C LYS A 86 -5.76 19.24 -4.73
N LEU A 87 -4.66 19.99 -4.66
CA LEU A 87 -4.01 20.60 -5.82
C LEU A 87 -2.99 19.68 -6.50
N THR A 88 -2.55 18.62 -5.83
CA THR A 88 -1.57 17.69 -6.39
C THR A 88 -2.06 16.26 -6.20
N GLU A 89 -1.90 15.45 -7.24
CA GLU A 89 -2.19 14.02 -7.26
C GLU A 89 -0.91 13.27 -7.60
N THR A 90 -0.67 12.14 -6.93
CA THR A 90 0.49 11.28 -7.17
C THR A 90 0.14 9.82 -6.90
N THR A 91 0.71 8.92 -7.68
CA THR A 91 0.54 7.48 -7.52
C THR A 91 1.75 6.89 -6.81
N LEU A 92 1.55 6.21 -5.68
CA LEU A 92 2.63 5.52 -4.98
C LEU A 92 2.41 4.00 -5.04
N ARG A 93 3.52 3.26 -5.20
CA ARG A 93 3.54 1.80 -5.16
C ARG A 93 3.93 1.30 -3.78
N HIS A 94 3.18 0.33 -3.28
CA HIS A 94 3.34 -0.25 -1.95
C HIS A 94 3.32 -1.77 -2.01
N TRP A 95 4.09 -2.38 -1.10
CA TRP A 95 3.91 -3.79 -0.74
C TRP A 95 3.07 -3.85 0.53
N VAL A 96 1.87 -4.43 0.42
CA VAL A 96 0.93 -4.52 1.55
C VAL A 96 0.67 -5.97 1.91
N PRO A 97 0.44 -6.30 3.19
CA PRO A 97 0.05 -7.65 3.60
C PRO A 97 -1.14 -8.18 2.80
N TRP A 98 -1.19 -9.49 2.56
CA TRP A 98 -2.25 -10.10 1.74
C TRP A 98 -3.66 -9.85 2.27
N ASP A 99 -3.83 -9.77 3.59
CA ASP A 99 -5.09 -9.50 4.28
C ASP A 99 -5.53 -8.03 4.19
N ALA A 100 -4.64 -7.15 3.74
CA ALA A 100 -4.93 -5.74 3.47
C ALA A 100 -5.52 -5.49 2.08
N VAL A 101 -5.76 -6.53 1.27
CA VAL A 101 -6.29 -6.42 -0.09
C VAL A 101 -7.58 -7.20 -0.22
N ARG A 102 -8.61 -6.59 -0.82
CA ARG A 102 -9.85 -7.27 -1.22
C ARG A 102 -10.20 -6.98 -2.66
N LEU A 103 -10.89 -7.93 -3.31
CA LEU A 103 -11.50 -7.68 -4.60
C LEU A 103 -12.73 -6.77 -4.43
N PRO A 104 -13.02 -5.88 -5.40
CA PRO A 104 -14.28 -5.18 -5.43
C PRO A 104 -15.42 -6.21 -5.53
N GLU A 105 -16.53 -5.96 -4.83
CA GLU A 105 -17.73 -6.77 -5.01
C GLU A 105 -18.19 -6.69 -6.47
N ARG A 106 -18.50 -7.85 -7.07
CA ARG A 106 -19.13 -7.86 -8.40
C ARG A 106 -20.56 -7.36 -8.21
N ARG A 107 -20.82 -6.15 -8.71
CA ARG A 107 -22.20 -5.69 -8.96
C ARG A 107 -22.81 -6.47 -10.10
#